data_AF-A0AAV0WKY0-F1
#
_entry.id   AF-A0AAV0WKY0-F1
#
_cell.length_a   1.000
_cell.length_b   1.000
_cell.length_c   1.000
_cell.angle_alpha   90.00
_cell.angle_beta   90.00
_cell.angle_gamma   90.00
#
_symmetry.space_group_name_H-M   'P 1'
#
loop_
_entity.id
_entity.type
_entity.pdbx_description
1 polymer ?
#
loop_
_entity_poly.entity_id
_entity_poly.type
_entity_poly.pdbx_seq_one_letter_code
_entity_poly.pdbx_strand_id
1 'polypeptide(L)'
;MLEYIGFLHTQEKICNEKVYWKCSESKKLKCKGRVHVVNENIVKFIEHNNHVPNASKVEVKKAISHLKEISSQYTLSTHAVIGEMS
;
A
#
# COMPACT_ATOMS: atom_id res chain seq x y z
N MET A 1 -2.40 -1.96 1.87
CA MET A 1 -1.23 -2.12 0.95
C MET A 1 -1.03 -3.62 0.72
N LEU A 2 -0.57 -4.06 -0.46
CA LEU A 2 -0.32 -5.50 -0.73
C LEU A 2 1.19 -5.77 -0.83
N GLU A 3 1.67 -6.81 -0.16
CA GLU A 3 3.01 -7.36 -0.36
C GLU A 3 2.92 -8.69 -1.10
N TYR A 4 3.75 -8.87 -2.13
CA TYR A 4 3.83 -10.13 -2.86
C TYR A 4 5.24 -10.29 -3.46
N ILE A 5 5.88 -11.44 -3.24
CA ILE A 5 7.24 -11.77 -3.71
C ILE A 5 8.24 -10.65 -3.34
N GLY A 6 8.17 -10.15 -2.11
CA GLY A 6 9.06 -9.09 -1.61
C GLY A 6 8.83 -7.70 -2.23
N PHE A 7 7.79 -7.52 -3.05
CA PHE A 7 7.44 -6.24 -3.64
C PHE A 7 6.15 -5.67 -3.03
N LEU A 8 6.19 -4.37 -2.75
CA LEU A 8 5.00 -3.63 -2.31
C LEU A 8 4.21 -3.10 -3.49
N HIS A 9 2.91 -3.30 -3.41
CA HIS A 9 1.93 -2.85 -4.38
C HIS A 9 0.88 -1.93 -3.74
N THR A 10 0.47 -0.93 -4.50
CA THR A 10 -0.64 -0.04 -4.18
C THR A 10 -1.83 -0.38 -5.06
N GLN A 11 -3.03 -0.25 -4.50
CA GLN A 11 -4.26 -0.49 -5.25
C GLN A 11 -4.35 0.52 -6.40
N GLU A 12 -4.55 0.02 -7.62
CA GLU A 12 -4.75 0.83 -8.81
C GLU A 12 -6.24 1.06 -9.07
N LYS A 13 -7.02 -0.01 -9.08
CA LYS A 13 -8.48 0.03 -9.26
C LYS A 13 -9.13 -1.28 -8.83
N ILE A 14 -10.44 -1.23 -8.62
CA ILE A 14 -11.30 -2.40 -8.44
C ILE A 14 -12.23 -2.48 -9.65
N CYS A 15 -12.41 -3.67 -10.20
CA CYS A 15 -13.41 -3.95 -11.24
C CYS A 15 -14.11 -5.27 -10.90
N ASN A 16 -15.40 -5.23 -10.59
CA ASN A 16 -16.15 -6.35 -10.04
C ASN A 16 -15.44 -6.90 -8.78
N GLU A 17 -15.18 -8.20 -8.71
CA GLU A 17 -14.44 -8.87 -7.62
C GLU A 17 -12.92 -8.80 -7.79
N LYS A 18 -12.43 -8.15 -8.85
CA LYS A 18 -11.01 -8.12 -9.19
C LYS A 18 -10.36 -6.82 -8.76
N VAL A 19 -9.38 -6.92 -7.86
CA VAL A 19 -8.53 -5.82 -7.44
C VAL A 19 -7.23 -5.83 -8.25
N TYR A 20 -6.96 -4.72 -8.92
CA TYR A 20 -5.72 -4.50 -9.67
C TYR A 20 -4.75 -3.74 -8.79
N TRP A 21 -3.59 -4.34 -8.55
CA TRP A 21 -2.51 -3.77 -7.76
C TRP A 21 -1.31 -3.46 -8.64
N LYS A 22 -0.70 -2.29 -8.44
CA LYS A 22 0.50 -1.87 -9.14
C LYS A 22 1.69 -1.73 -8.23
N CYS A 23 2.89 -1.98 -8.75
CA CYS A 23 4.12 -1.72 -8.03
C CYS A 23 4.10 -0.32 -7.41
N SER A 24 4.40 -0.22 -6.11
CA SER A 24 4.49 1.05 -5.38
C SER A 24 5.55 1.98 -5.96
N GLU A 25 6.52 1.43 -6.71
CA GLU A 25 7.61 2.15 -7.36
C GLU A 25 7.35 2.38 -8.85
N SER A 26 6.14 2.09 -9.34
CA SER A 26 5.78 2.25 -10.76
C SER A 26 6.01 3.67 -11.26
N LYS A 27 5.76 4.71 -10.45
CA LYS A 27 6.06 6.10 -10.83
C LYS A 27 7.56 6.41 -10.81
N LYS A 28 8.27 5.97 -9.76
CA LYS A 28 9.69 6.29 -9.53
C LYS A 28 10.63 5.55 -10.49
N LEU A 29 10.39 4.26 -10.68
CA LEU A 29 11.24 3.35 -11.45
C LEU A 29 10.63 2.99 -12.80
N LYS A 30 9.47 3.55 -13.18
CA LYS A 30 8.72 3.14 -14.37
C LYS A 30 8.41 1.63 -14.41
N CYS A 31 8.32 1.02 -13.22
CA CYS A 31 8.08 -0.41 -13.08
C CYS A 31 6.68 -0.78 -13.58
N LYS A 32 6.61 -1.88 -14.34
CA LYS A 32 5.38 -2.46 -14.88
C LYS A 32 4.82 -3.61 -14.06
N GLY A 33 5.45 -3.95 -12.93
CA GLY A 33 4.97 -5.00 -12.02
C GLY A 33 3.53 -4.77 -11.58
N ARG A 34 2.72 -5.83 -11.60
CA ARG A 34 1.30 -5.83 -11.27
C ARG A 34 0.91 -7.14 -10.58
N VAL A 35 -0.05 -7.06 -9.66
CA VAL A 35 -0.71 -8.22 -9.07
C VAL A 35 -2.20 -8.04 -9.23
N HIS A 36 -2.91 -9.07 -9.66
CA HIS A 36 -4.36 -9.09 -9.68
C HIS A 36 -4.89 -10.07 -8.65
N VAL A 37 -5.85 -9.63 -7.84
CA VAL A 37 -6.47 -10.42 -6.78
C VAL A 37 -7.95 -10.55 -7.08
N VAL A 38 -8.51 -11.75 -6.97
CA VAL A 38 -9.96 -12.01 -7.04
C VAL A 38 -10.32 -12.86 -5.84
N ASN A 39 -11.32 -12.45 -5.05
CA ASN A 39 -11.76 -13.17 -3.85
C ASN A 39 -10.56 -13.61 -2.99
N GLU A 40 -9.69 -12.66 -2.66
CA GLU A 40 -8.46 -12.84 -1.86
C GLU A 40 -7.36 -13.72 -2.48
N ASN A 41 -7.59 -14.30 -3.66
CA ASN A 41 -6.63 -15.15 -4.35
C ASN A 41 -5.84 -14.39 -5.41
N ILE A 42 -4.53 -14.63 -5.49
CA ILE A 42 -3.69 -14.09 -6.57
C ILE A 42 -4.01 -14.82 -7.87
N VAL A 43 -4.60 -14.12 -8.85
CA VAL A 43 -4.96 -14.70 -10.16
C VAL A 43 -4.01 -14.32 -11.28
N LYS A 44 -3.20 -13.26 -11.09
CA LYS A 44 -2.18 -12.85 -12.06
C LYS A 44 -1.05 -12.10 -11.37
N PHE A 45 0.17 -12.39 -11.79
CA PHE A 45 1.36 -11.64 -11.43
C PHE A 45 2.11 -11.22 -12.69
N ILE A 46 2.55 -9.98 -12.74
CA ILE A 46 3.44 -9.42 -13.76
C ILE A 46 4.72 -9.04 -13.05
N GLU A 47 5.84 -9.60 -13.49
CA GLU A 47 7.14 -9.48 -12.84
C GLU A 47 7.73 -8.06 -12.88
N HIS A 48 8.71 -7.85 -11.99
CA HIS A 48 9.48 -6.62 -11.88
C HIS A 48 10.82 -6.77 -12.60
N ASN A 49 10.86 -6.44 -13.89
CA ASN A 49 12.06 -6.66 -14.72
C ASN A 49 13.14 -5.58 -14.59
N ASN A 50 12.88 -4.54 -13.79
CA ASN A 50 13.73 -3.34 -13.76
C ASN A 50 14.21 -2.95 -12.36
N HIS A 51 13.87 -3.73 -11.34
CA HIS A 51 14.44 -3.61 -10.01
C HIS A 51 14.20 -4.88 -9.20
N VAL A 52 15.06 -5.08 -8.20
CA VAL A 52 14.93 -6.19 -7.24
C VAL A 52 14.14 -5.75 -5.99
N PRO A 53 13.65 -6.70 -5.18
CA PRO A 53 13.08 -6.39 -3.87
C PRO A 53 14.08 -5.67 -2.95
N ASN A 54 13.61 -4.76 -2.11
CA ASN A 54 14.43 -4.14 -1.07
C ASN A 54 13.70 -4.27 0.27
N ALA A 55 14.06 -5.29 1.04
CA ALA A 55 13.38 -5.65 2.29
C ALA A 55 13.31 -4.49 3.28
N SER A 56 14.41 -3.78 3.51
CA SER A 56 14.45 -2.62 4.43
C SER A 56 13.47 -1.52 4.01
N LYS A 57 13.36 -1.25 2.71
CA LYS A 57 12.41 -0.27 2.17
C LYS A 57 10.96 -0.73 2.30
N VAL A 58 10.72 -2.04 2.22
CA VAL A 58 9.39 -2.63 2.41
C VAL A 58 8.92 -2.44 3.84
N GLU A 59 9.77 -2.75 4.82
CA GLU A 59 9.47 -2.60 6.25
C GLU A 59 9.15 -1.15 6.63
N VAL A 60 9.99 -0.20 6.21
CA VAL A 60 9.76 1.23 6.46
C VAL A 60 8.44 1.70 5.86
N LYS A 61 8.13 1.31 4.61
CA LYS A 61 6.87 1.69 3.96
C LYS A 61 5.65 1.07 4.65
N LYS A 62 5.75 -0.16 5.15
CA LYS A 62 4.68 -0.80 5.93
C LYS A 62 4.44 -0.06 7.24
N ALA A 63 5.50 0.22 8.01
CA ALA A 63 5.41 0.95 9.26
C ALA A 63 4.75 2.33 9.06
N ILE A 64 5.19 3.09 8.04
CA ILE A 64 4.59 4.39 7.70
C ILE A 64 3.12 4.24 7.28
N SER A 65 2.77 3.22 6.50
CA SER A 65 1.37 2.98 6.10
C SER A 65 0.49 2.71 7.31
N HIS A 66 0.97 1.87 8.22
CA HIS A 66 0.25 1.53 9.44
C HIS A 66 0.07 2.73 10.36
N LEU A 67 1.12 3.54 10.55
CA LEU A 67 1.03 4.80 11.32
C LEU A 67 0.01 5.78 10.72
N LYS A 68 -0.11 5.83 9.39
CA LYS A 68 -1.14 6.66 8.73
C LYS A 68 -2.55 6.14 8.97
N GLU A 69 -2.75 4.82 8.89
CA GLU A 69 -4.05 4.20 9.16
C GLU A 69 -4.49 4.47 10.61
N ILE A 70 -3.58 4.28 11.57
CA ILE A 70 -3.78 4.65 12.98
C ILE A 70 -4.14 6.14 13.07
N SER A 71 -3.31 7.02 12.52
CA SER A 71 -3.56 8.47 12.57
C SER A 71 -4.93 8.85 12.02
N SER A 72 -5.35 8.29 10.88
CA SER A 72 -6.67 8.55 10.30
C SER A 72 -7.85 8.06 11.15
N GLN A 73 -7.64 7.12 12.07
CA GLN A 73 -8.64 6.68 13.04
C GLN A 73 -8.67 7.57 14.29
N TYR A 74 -7.53 8.12 14.69
CA TYR A 74 -7.39 8.99 15.87
C TYR A 74 -7.46 10.50 15.54
N THR A 75 -7.84 10.89 14.30
CA THR A 75 -8.14 12.29 13.94
C THR A 75 -9.45 12.83 14.55
N LEU A 76 -9.88 12.37 15.73
CA LEU A 76 -10.55 13.27 16.67
C LEU A 76 -9.48 14.27 17.11
N SER A 77 -9.54 15.44 16.48
CA SER A 77 -8.43 16.32 16.17
C SER A 77 -7.50 16.67 17.35
N THR A 78 -6.21 16.84 17.06
CA THR A 78 -5.25 17.55 17.93
C THR A 78 -5.78 18.95 18.35
N HIS A 79 -6.69 19.53 17.58
CA HIS A 79 -7.37 20.79 17.88
C HIS A 79 -8.55 20.67 18.87
N ALA A 80 -8.99 19.47 19.26
CA ALA A 80 -10.10 19.24 20.19
C ALA A 80 -9.65 19.11 21.65
N VAL A 81 -8.35 19.17 21.94
CA VAL A 81 -7.81 19.01 23.31
C VAL A 81 -7.80 20.33 24.10
N ILE A 82 -8.18 21.46 23.48
CA ILE A 82 -8.26 22.77 24.16
C ILE A 82 -9.73 23.20 24.23
N GLY A 83 -10.51 22.57 25.11
CA GLY A 83 -11.94 22.90 25.25
C GLY A 83 -12.73 22.20 26.35
N GLU A 84 -12.11 21.44 27.25
CA GLU A 84 -12.79 20.85 28.41
C GLU A 84 -12.04 21.12 29.71
N MET A 85 -11.66 22.38 29.94
CA MET A 85 -11.36 22.88 31.29
C MET A 85 -11.64 24.39 31.31
N SER A 86 -12.92 24.78 31.43
CA SER A 86 -13.44 26.02 32.05
C SER A 86 -14.94 26.15 31.80
#